data_AF-A0A836SSV8-F1
#
_entry.id   AF-A0A836SSV8-F1
#
_cell.length_a   1.000
_cell.length_b   1.000
_cell.length_c   1.000
_cell.angle_alpha   90.00
_cell.angle_beta   90.00
_cell.angle_gamma   90.00
#
_symmetry.space_group_name_H-M   'P 1'
#
loop_
_entity.id
_entity.type
_entity.pdbx_description
1 polymer ?
#
loop_
_entity_poly.entity_id
_entity_poly.type
_entity_poly.pdbx_seq_one_letter_code
_entity_poly.pdbx_strand_id
1 'polypeptide(L)'
;MKREVPLAITFITGILLVVAFFIPHPPLGDLQQRFQIWYSIVVGFTFLLGLNSLVGHHFKKIQHKRSGWGYSIALLISFFTTLILGFYSWIVFSSPYDLRSPFQWLYTSAILPLQATMFALLAFFIASAAYRAFRARNLAATLLLVSAGIVMLGRVPIGKMIWSGLPVISDWVMNYPQMAAKRGILMGTYLGAIAMSLRIILGMERTYLT
;
A
#
# COMPACT_ATOMS: atom_id res chain seq x y z
N MET A 1 -30.72 -12.43 20.77
CA MET A 1 -31.39 -12.83 19.50
C MET A 1 -30.96 -12.04 18.25
N LYS A 2 -31.13 -10.71 18.13
CA LYS A 2 -30.82 -9.96 16.88
C LYS A 2 -29.34 -9.97 16.44
N ARG A 3 -28.40 -10.23 17.36
CA ARG A 3 -26.95 -10.25 17.10
C ARG A 3 -26.33 -11.65 17.07
N GLU A 4 -27.02 -12.67 17.57
CA GLU A 4 -26.51 -14.05 17.62
C GLU A 4 -26.56 -14.73 16.26
N VAL A 5 -27.60 -14.46 15.47
CA VAL A 5 -27.72 -15.01 14.11
C VAL A 5 -26.59 -14.50 13.19
N PRO A 6 -26.30 -13.18 13.10
CA PRO A 6 -25.13 -12.70 12.35
C PRO A 6 -23.81 -13.29 12.82
N LEU A 7 -23.61 -13.43 14.15
CA LEU A 7 -22.39 -14.02 14.72
C LEU A 7 -22.22 -15.49 14.33
N ALA A 8 -23.30 -16.28 14.38
CA ALA A 8 -23.28 -17.67 13.95
C ALA A 8 -22.94 -17.79 12.46
N ILE A 9 -23.52 -16.92 11.62
CA ILE A 9 -23.23 -16.88 10.19
C ILE A 9 -21.75 -16.54 9.95
N THR A 10 -21.19 -15.53 10.63
CA THR A 10 -19.77 -15.17 10.46
C THR A 10 -18.83 -16.28 10.93
N PHE A 11 -19.18 -16.96 12.02
CA PHE A 11 -18.38 -18.07 12.55
C PHE A 11 -18.37 -19.26 11.58
N ILE A 12 -19.55 -19.70 11.13
CA ILE A 12 -19.70 -20.84 10.21
C ILE A 12 -19.02 -20.53 8.88
N THR A 13 -19.24 -19.34 8.33
CA THR A 13 -18.63 -18.93 7.04
C THR A 13 -17.11 -18.82 7.16
N GLY A 14 -16.60 -18.26 8.26
CA GLY A 14 -15.17 -18.14 8.52
C GLY A 14 -14.48 -19.50 8.62
N ILE A 15 -15.06 -20.45 9.37
CA ILE A 15 -14.53 -21.82 9.47
C ILE A 15 -14.57 -22.53 8.12
N LEU A 16 -15.68 -22.42 7.40
CA LEU A 16 -15.83 -23.05 6.09
C LEU A 16 -14.78 -22.55 5.10
N LEU A 17 -14.47 -21.24 5.10
CA LEU A 17 -13.41 -20.66 4.28
C LEU A 17 -12.02 -21.20 4.64
N VAL A 18 -11.71 -21.32 5.94
CA VAL A 18 -10.44 -21.90 6.39
C VAL A 18 -10.32 -23.34 5.93
N VAL A 19 -11.36 -24.15 6.11
CA VAL A 19 -11.37 -25.56 5.68
C VAL A 19 -11.25 -25.69 4.16
N ALA A 20 -12.00 -24.88 3.40
CA ALA A 20 -11.95 -24.89 1.93
C ALA A 20 -10.57 -24.47 1.38
N PHE A 21 -9.84 -23.61 2.09
CA PHE A 21 -8.50 -23.20 1.70
C PHE A 21 -7.46 -24.31 1.88
N PHE A 22 -7.54 -25.09 2.98
CA PHE A 22 -6.56 -26.15 3.27
C PHE A 22 -6.89 -27.50 2.62
N ILE A 23 -8.14 -27.74 2.21
CA ILE A 23 -8.57 -29.02 1.64
C ILE A 23 -9.13 -28.83 0.21
N PRO A 24 -8.26 -28.74 -0.81
CA PRO A 24 -8.64 -28.46 -2.20
C PRO A 24 -9.05 -29.73 -2.97
N HIS A 25 -9.99 -30.52 -2.41
CA HIS A 25 -10.57 -31.67 -3.10
C HIS A 25 -12.11 -31.53 -3.20
N PRO A 26 -12.77 -32.07 -4.25
CA PRO A 26 -14.23 -32.14 -4.30
C PRO A 26 -14.77 -32.84 -3.05
N PRO A 27 -15.84 -32.33 -2.41
CA PRO A 27 -16.77 -31.29 -2.87
C PRO A 27 -16.38 -29.83 -2.50
N LEU A 28 -15.27 -29.62 -1.79
CA LEU A 28 -14.89 -28.32 -1.23
C LEU A 28 -13.95 -27.50 -2.15
N GLY A 29 -13.30 -28.13 -3.12
CA GLY A 29 -12.29 -27.50 -3.99
C GLY A 29 -12.80 -26.27 -4.77
N ASP A 30 -14.06 -26.28 -5.22
CA ASP A 30 -14.64 -25.18 -5.99
C ASP A 30 -15.11 -24.00 -5.11
N LEU A 31 -15.27 -24.22 -3.79
CA LEU A 31 -15.79 -23.20 -2.89
C LEU A 31 -14.83 -22.01 -2.80
N GLN A 32 -13.52 -22.26 -2.75
CA GLN A 32 -12.53 -21.20 -2.72
C GLN A 32 -12.70 -20.24 -3.91
N GLN A 33 -12.84 -20.77 -5.12
CA GLN A 33 -13.04 -19.95 -6.32
C GLN A 33 -14.36 -19.17 -6.27
N ARG A 34 -15.45 -19.79 -5.82
CA ARG A 34 -16.76 -19.13 -5.67
C ARG A 34 -16.70 -17.99 -4.67
N PHE A 35 -16.10 -18.21 -3.51
CA PHE A 35 -15.92 -17.16 -2.50
C PHE A 35 -15.00 -16.05 -3.00
N GLN A 36 -13.96 -16.37 -3.78
CA GLN A 36 -13.10 -15.36 -4.39
C GLN A 36 -13.87 -14.48 -5.38
N ILE A 37 -14.78 -15.06 -6.17
CA ILE A 37 -15.66 -14.30 -7.07
C ILE A 37 -16.58 -13.39 -6.25
N TRP A 38 -17.25 -13.92 -5.21
CA TRP A 38 -18.13 -13.12 -4.35
C TRP A 38 -17.37 -11.99 -3.65
N TYR A 39 -16.18 -12.28 -3.13
CA TYR A 39 -15.30 -11.28 -2.54
C TYR A 39 -14.93 -10.19 -3.56
N SER A 40 -14.57 -10.58 -4.78
CA SER A 40 -14.23 -9.64 -5.86
C SER A 40 -15.41 -8.73 -6.21
N ILE A 41 -16.64 -9.27 -6.24
CA ILE A 41 -17.86 -8.49 -6.44
C ILE A 41 -18.05 -7.46 -5.31
N VAL A 42 -17.93 -7.89 -4.05
CA VAL A 42 -18.05 -7.01 -2.88
C VAL A 42 -16.98 -5.92 -2.89
N VAL A 43 -15.73 -6.26 -3.24
CA VAL A 43 -14.64 -5.30 -3.39
C VAL A 43 -14.94 -4.29 -4.51
N GLY A 44 -15.52 -4.74 -5.63
CA GLY A 44 -15.99 -3.86 -6.71
C GLY A 44 -16.99 -2.80 -6.21
N PHE A 45 -18.01 -3.20 -5.45
CA PHE A 45 -18.94 -2.25 -4.82
C PHE A 45 -18.26 -1.37 -3.77
N THR A 46 -17.28 -1.91 -3.03
CA THR A 46 -16.51 -1.14 -2.05
C THR A 46 -15.71 -0.02 -2.72
N PHE A 47 -15.15 -0.25 -3.91
CA PHE A 47 -14.50 0.81 -4.69
C PHE A 47 -15.47 1.93 -5.05
N LEU A 48 -16.72 1.61 -5.42
CA LEU A 48 -17.74 2.62 -5.69
C LEU A 48 -18.10 3.43 -4.44
N LEU A 49 -18.23 2.78 -3.28
CA LEU A 49 -18.44 3.47 -2.00
C LEU A 49 -17.25 4.34 -1.62
N GLY A 50 -16.03 3.86 -1.85
CA GLY A 50 -14.79 4.62 -1.64
C GLY A 50 -14.73 5.87 -2.53
N LEU A 51 -15.09 5.73 -3.80
CA LEU A 51 -15.22 6.83 -4.74
C LEU A 51 -16.25 7.87 -4.27
N ASN A 52 -17.45 7.43 -3.92
CA ASN A 52 -18.51 8.31 -3.43
C ASN A 52 -18.10 9.02 -2.12
N SER A 53 -17.44 8.32 -1.20
CA SER A 53 -16.93 8.88 0.04
C SER A 53 -15.86 9.96 -0.23
N LEU A 54 -14.89 9.67 -1.10
CA LEU A 54 -13.82 10.60 -1.44
C LEU A 54 -14.38 11.87 -2.10
N VAL A 55 -15.19 11.69 -3.14
CA VAL A 55 -15.80 12.81 -3.88
C VAL A 55 -16.71 13.61 -2.94
N GLY A 56 -17.58 12.94 -2.18
CA GLY A 56 -18.50 13.59 -1.24
C GLY A 56 -17.78 14.35 -0.13
N HIS A 57 -16.70 13.79 0.43
CA HIS A 57 -15.89 14.44 1.46
C HIS A 57 -15.26 15.74 0.93
N HIS A 58 -14.60 15.67 -0.23
CA HIS A 58 -13.93 16.83 -0.83
C HIS A 58 -14.93 17.86 -1.37
N PHE A 59 -16.05 17.43 -1.94
CA PHE A 59 -17.10 18.31 -2.42
C PHE A 59 -17.73 19.10 -1.26
N LYS A 60 -18.09 18.44 -0.15
CA LYS A 60 -18.59 19.13 1.06
C LYS A 60 -17.54 20.09 1.62
N LYS A 61 -16.25 19.71 1.61
CA LYS A 61 -15.15 20.59 2.05
C LYS A 61 -15.05 21.87 1.21
N ILE A 62 -15.27 21.77 -0.10
CA ILE A 62 -15.30 22.91 -1.03
C ILE A 62 -16.54 23.78 -0.80
N GLN A 63 -17.72 23.16 -0.70
CA GLN A 63 -18.99 23.88 -0.48
C GLN A 63 -18.96 24.71 0.82
N HIS A 64 -18.41 24.14 1.90
CA HIS A 64 -18.30 24.80 3.19
C HIS A 64 -17.01 25.63 3.35
N LYS A 65 -16.21 25.78 2.28
CA LYS A 65 -14.94 26.54 2.27
C LYS A 65 -14.02 26.29 3.47
N ARG A 66 -13.95 25.04 3.94
CA ARG A 66 -13.10 24.70 5.10
C ARG A 66 -11.62 24.88 4.76
N SER A 67 -10.77 25.00 5.77
CA SER A 67 -9.32 25.18 5.58
C SER A 67 -8.73 24.14 4.61
N GLY A 68 -7.96 24.62 3.64
CA GLY A 68 -7.38 23.80 2.56
C GLY A 68 -8.39 23.29 1.53
N TRP A 69 -9.50 24.00 1.29
CA TRP A 69 -10.47 23.66 0.23
C TRP A 69 -9.87 23.72 -1.18
N GLY A 70 -8.93 24.65 -1.44
CA GLY A 70 -8.27 24.76 -2.75
C GLY A 70 -7.55 23.47 -3.18
N TYR A 71 -6.88 22.80 -2.25
CA TYR A 71 -6.24 21.49 -2.51
C TYR A 71 -7.27 20.39 -2.84
N SER A 72 -8.50 20.52 -2.36
CA SER A 72 -9.57 19.56 -2.67
C SER A 72 -10.05 19.70 -4.11
N ILE A 73 -10.03 20.93 -4.67
CA ILE A 73 -10.32 21.14 -6.10
C ILE A 73 -9.24 20.50 -6.96
N ALA A 74 -7.96 20.75 -6.64
CA ALA A 74 -6.84 20.14 -7.35
C ALA A 74 -6.89 18.61 -7.31
N LEU A 75 -7.28 18.03 -6.16
CA LEU A 75 -7.48 16.59 -6.02
C LEU A 75 -8.62 16.08 -6.91
N LEU A 76 -9.80 16.71 -6.88
CA LEU A 76 -10.94 16.24 -7.68
C LEU A 76 -10.67 16.37 -9.19
N ILE A 77 -10.06 17.48 -9.64
CA ILE A 77 -9.70 17.67 -11.04
C ILE A 77 -8.70 16.61 -11.48
N SER A 78 -7.62 16.39 -10.72
CA SER A 78 -6.60 15.40 -11.07
C SER A 78 -7.16 13.97 -11.03
N PHE A 79 -8.03 13.66 -10.06
CA PHE A 79 -8.74 12.39 -9.97
C PHE A 79 -9.58 12.10 -11.21
N PHE A 80 -10.50 13.00 -11.58
CA PHE A 80 -11.37 12.80 -12.75
C PHE A 80 -10.60 12.82 -14.07
N THR A 81 -9.58 13.68 -14.19
CA THR A 81 -8.71 13.70 -15.37
C THR A 81 -8.01 12.35 -15.55
N THR A 82 -7.41 11.83 -14.48
CA THR A 82 -6.72 10.52 -14.52
C THR A 82 -7.68 9.39 -14.85
N LEU A 83 -8.88 9.41 -14.28
CA LEU A 83 -9.91 8.40 -14.52
C LEU A 83 -10.39 8.43 -15.97
N ILE A 84 -10.74 9.60 -16.50
CA ILE A 84 -11.19 9.77 -17.89
C ILE A 84 -10.11 9.34 -18.87
N LEU A 85 -8.86 9.77 -18.67
CA LEU A 85 -7.75 9.36 -19.54
C LEU A 85 -7.45 7.86 -19.45
N GLY A 86 -7.61 7.25 -18.28
CA GLY A 86 -7.48 5.80 -18.09
C GLY A 86 -8.52 5.02 -18.89
N PHE A 87 -9.80 5.38 -18.77
CA PHE A 87 -10.88 4.74 -19.53
C PHE A 87 -10.74 4.97 -21.04
N TYR A 88 -10.42 6.20 -21.46
CA TYR A 88 -10.16 6.51 -22.86
C TYR A 88 -9.02 5.65 -23.42
N SER A 89 -7.91 5.55 -22.68
CA SER A 89 -6.74 4.78 -23.09
C SER A 89 -7.06 3.29 -23.20
N TRP A 90 -7.85 2.75 -22.28
CA TRP A 90 -8.29 1.36 -22.31
C TRP A 90 -9.19 1.08 -23.52
N ILE A 91 -10.16 1.95 -23.83
CA ILE A 91 -11.10 1.76 -24.94
C ILE A 91 -10.39 1.86 -26.30
N VAL A 92 -9.50 2.84 -26.48
CA VAL A 92 -8.88 3.12 -27.78
C VAL A 92 -7.64 2.26 -28.04
N PHE A 93 -6.82 2.01 -27.02
CA PHE A 93 -5.52 1.33 -27.17
C PHE A 93 -5.52 -0.08 -26.56
N SER A 94 -6.66 -0.60 -26.08
CA SER A 94 -6.81 -1.89 -25.39
C SER A 94 -5.99 -2.05 -24.09
N SER A 95 -5.14 -1.07 -23.76
CA SER A 95 -4.32 -1.04 -22.55
C SER A 95 -4.10 0.41 -22.10
N PRO A 96 -4.31 0.72 -20.81
CA PRO A 96 -3.95 2.02 -20.25
C PRO A 96 -2.45 2.33 -20.32
N TYR A 97 -1.59 1.33 -20.50
CA TYR A 97 -0.13 1.47 -20.42
C TYR A 97 0.56 1.44 -21.78
N ASP A 98 -0.19 1.51 -22.89
CA ASP A 98 0.41 1.68 -24.22
C ASP A 98 1.24 2.99 -24.23
N LEU A 99 2.44 2.95 -24.83
CA LEU A 99 3.36 4.08 -24.95
C LEU A 99 2.71 5.31 -25.61
N ARG A 100 1.72 5.10 -26.47
CA ARG A 100 0.98 6.16 -27.18
C ARG A 100 -0.25 6.64 -26.40
N SER A 101 -0.59 5.98 -25.30
CA SER A 101 -1.79 6.30 -24.55
C SER A 101 -1.65 7.61 -23.76
N PRO A 102 -2.68 8.45 -23.73
CA PRO A 102 -2.69 9.65 -22.89
C PRO A 102 -2.49 9.36 -21.39
N PHE A 103 -2.97 8.21 -20.91
CA PHE A 103 -2.75 7.80 -19.52
C PHE A 103 -1.28 7.54 -19.23
N GLN A 104 -0.56 6.83 -20.10
CA GLN A 104 0.87 6.59 -19.92
C GLN A 104 1.68 7.90 -19.95
N TRP A 105 1.30 8.86 -20.79
CA TRP A 105 1.90 10.19 -20.79
C TRP A 105 1.67 10.93 -19.46
N LEU A 106 0.44 10.93 -18.94
CA LEU A 106 0.12 11.50 -17.63
C LEU A 106 0.91 10.80 -16.51
N TYR A 107 0.99 9.48 -16.55
CA TYR A 107 1.71 8.69 -15.57
C TYR A 107 3.20 9.05 -15.55
N THR A 108 3.84 9.09 -16.73
CA THR A 108 5.27 9.37 -16.84
C THR A 108 5.64 10.83 -16.62
N SER A 109 4.76 11.77 -16.99
CA SER A 109 5.04 13.21 -16.93
C SER A 109 4.58 13.86 -15.63
N ALA A 110 3.55 13.32 -14.98
CA ALA A 110 3.00 13.89 -13.74
C ALA A 110 3.21 12.95 -12.55
N ILE A 111 2.71 11.72 -12.61
CA ILE A 111 2.72 10.82 -11.46
C ILE A 111 4.15 10.44 -11.05
N LEU A 112 5.00 10.04 -12.00
CA LEU A 112 6.38 9.65 -11.72
C LEU A 112 7.20 10.81 -11.11
N PRO A 113 7.22 12.04 -11.67
CA PRO A 113 7.95 13.15 -11.05
C PRO A 113 7.38 13.57 -9.70
N LEU A 114 6.05 13.57 -9.52
CA LEU A 114 5.43 13.89 -8.22
C LEU A 114 5.84 12.87 -7.15
N GLN A 115 5.87 11.57 -7.48
CA GLN A 115 6.40 10.56 -6.57
C GLN A 115 7.89 10.78 -6.30
N ALA A 116 8.69 11.06 -7.32
CA ALA A 116 10.12 11.33 -7.17
C ALA A 116 10.38 12.53 -6.24
N THR A 117 9.61 13.62 -6.36
CA THR A 117 9.73 14.79 -5.47
C THR A 117 9.34 14.47 -4.04
N MET A 118 8.28 13.69 -3.80
CA MET A 118 7.93 13.22 -2.46
C MET A 118 9.07 12.38 -1.86
N PHE A 119 9.63 11.45 -2.63
CA PHE A 119 10.78 10.64 -2.18
C PHE A 119 12.02 11.49 -1.93
N ALA A 120 12.31 12.48 -2.77
CA ALA A 120 13.45 13.39 -2.60
C ALA A 120 13.31 14.23 -1.33
N LEU A 121 12.12 14.79 -1.07
CA LEU A 121 11.81 15.53 0.15
C LEU A 121 11.95 14.63 1.39
N LEU A 122 11.39 13.42 1.34
CA LEU A 122 11.54 12.45 2.44
C LEU A 122 13.01 12.13 2.70
N ALA A 123 13.81 11.89 1.66
CA ALA A 123 15.24 11.63 1.80
C ALA A 123 15.96 12.81 2.48
N PHE A 124 15.68 14.05 2.06
CA PHE A 124 16.24 15.25 2.68
C PHE A 124 15.84 15.39 4.15
N PHE A 125 14.55 15.23 4.48
CA PHE A 125 14.07 15.33 5.86
C PHE A 125 14.59 14.19 6.74
N ILE A 126 14.67 12.96 6.22
CA ILE A 126 15.28 11.84 6.93
C ILE A 126 16.75 12.13 7.19
N ALA A 127 17.51 12.60 6.20
CA ALA A 127 18.92 12.95 6.37
C ALA A 127 19.11 14.10 7.39
N SER A 128 18.29 15.14 7.34
CA SER A 128 18.33 16.26 8.29
C SER A 128 17.94 15.83 9.71
N ALA A 129 16.90 15.01 9.86
CA ALA A 129 16.48 14.45 11.14
C ALA A 129 17.54 13.50 11.69
N ALA A 130 18.10 12.64 10.84
CA ALA A 130 19.20 11.74 11.14
C ALA A 130 20.43 12.53 11.61
N TYR A 131 20.88 13.56 10.89
CA TYR A 131 22.02 14.38 11.31
C TYR A 131 21.80 15.04 12.69
N ARG A 132 20.59 15.51 12.96
CA ARG A 132 20.21 16.12 14.25
C ARG A 132 20.03 15.10 15.38
N ALA A 133 19.58 13.89 15.07
CA ALA A 133 19.34 12.81 16.05
C ALA A 133 20.59 11.95 16.31
N PHE A 134 21.43 11.74 15.29
CA PHE A 134 22.68 11.00 15.33
C PHE A 134 23.87 11.92 15.60
N ARG A 135 23.84 12.61 16.75
CA ARG A 135 25.11 12.91 17.43
C ARG A 135 25.62 11.55 17.91
N ALA A 136 26.79 11.09 17.48
CA ALA A 136 27.38 9.79 17.83
C ALA A 136 27.50 9.65 19.37
N ARG A 137 26.41 9.22 20.00
CA ARG A 137 26.24 9.20 21.46
C ARG A 137 26.30 7.78 22.01
N ASN A 138 26.08 6.78 21.15
CA ASN A 138 26.18 5.36 21.49
C ASN A 138 26.65 4.54 20.27
N LEU A 139 27.17 3.33 20.53
CA LEU A 139 27.70 2.44 19.49
C LEU A 139 26.67 2.06 18.43
N ALA A 140 25.41 1.86 18.83
CA ALA A 140 24.32 1.52 17.92
C ALA A 140 24.03 2.64 16.90
N ALA A 141 23.99 3.90 17.35
CA ALA A 141 23.83 5.07 16.50
C ALA A 141 24.99 5.21 15.49
N THR A 142 26.23 4.96 15.93
CA THR A 142 27.40 5.00 15.06
C THR A 142 27.34 3.91 13.99
N LEU A 143 26.99 2.67 14.37
CA LEU A 143 26.83 1.57 13.41
C LEU A 143 25.73 1.85 12.38
N LEU A 144 24.60 2.41 12.80
CA LEU A 144 23.52 2.81 11.90
C LEU A 144 23.96 3.93 10.96
N LEU A 145 24.68 4.93 11.46
CA LEU A 145 25.18 6.05 10.68
C LEU A 145 26.18 5.59 9.61
N VAL A 146 27.15 4.76 9.97
CA VAL A 146 28.13 4.20 9.04
C VAL A 146 27.46 3.34 7.99
N SER A 147 26.54 2.45 8.41
CA SER A 147 25.79 1.59 7.49
C SER A 147 24.94 2.39 6.51
N ALA A 148 24.24 3.42 6.99
CA ALA A 148 23.45 4.31 6.15
C ALA A 148 24.33 5.08 5.15
N GLY A 149 25.49 5.60 5.58
CA GLY A 149 26.44 6.30 4.71
C GLY A 149 26.96 5.41 3.58
N ILE A 150 27.37 4.18 3.90
CA ILE A 150 27.86 3.19 2.92
C ILE A 150 26.76 2.86 1.90
N VAL A 151 25.54 2.60 2.36
CA VAL A 151 24.40 2.27 1.50
C VAL A 151 24.02 3.45 0.60
N MET A 152 23.94 4.67 1.14
CA MET A 152 23.59 5.86 0.38
C MET A 152 24.62 6.13 -0.73
N LEU A 153 25.92 6.03 -0.40
CA LEU A 153 26.99 6.16 -1.39
C LEU A 153 26.95 5.04 -2.43
N GLY A 154 26.75 3.79 -2.02
CA GLY A 154 26.73 2.62 -2.92
C GLY A 154 25.56 2.60 -3.92
N ARG A 155 24.46 3.31 -3.64
CA ARG A 155 23.28 3.38 -4.53
C ARG A 155 23.33 4.52 -5.54
N VAL A 156 24.22 5.50 -5.37
CA VAL A 156 24.38 6.63 -6.32
C VAL A 156 25.41 6.25 -7.38
N PRO A 157 25.22 6.58 -8.67
CA PRO A 157 26.18 6.27 -9.75
C PRO A 157 27.62 6.71 -9.44
N ILE A 158 27.78 7.84 -8.74
CA ILE A 158 29.07 8.39 -8.28
C ILE A 158 29.80 7.41 -7.34
N GLY A 159 29.09 6.66 -6.50
CA GLY A 159 29.70 5.69 -5.58
C GLY A 159 30.47 4.59 -6.30
N LYS A 160 29.94 4.11 -7.44
CA LYS A 160 30.63 3.13 -8.29
C LYS A 160 31.92 3.69 -8.90
N MET A 161 31.95 4.99 -9.22
CA MET A 161 33.13 5.64 -9.78
C MET A 161 34.25 5.81 -8.74
N ILE A 162 33.89 6.01 -7.46
CA ILE A 162 34.85 6.13 -6.36
C ILE A 162 35.46 4.76 -6.03
N TRP A 163 34.61 3.75 -5.83
CA TRP A 163 35.07 2.40 -5.52
C TRP A 163 34.03 1.35 -5.94
N SER A 164 34.44 0.41 -6.78
CA SER A 164 33.58 -0.66 -7.30
C SER A 164 33.06 -1.64 -6.24
N GLY A 165 33.65 -1.65 -5.03
CA GLY A 165 33.20 -2.45 -3.90
C GLY A 165 32.02 -1.86 -3.11
N LEU A 166 31.76 -0.54 -3.20
CA LEU A 166 30.67 0.11 -2.47
C LEU A 166 29.28 -0.42 -2.87
N PRO A 167 28.96 -0.61 -4.18
CA PRO A 167 27.69 -1.20 -4.58
C PRO A 167 27.49 -2.61 -4.03
N VAL A 168 28.55 -3.44 -4.01
CA VAL A 168 28.50 -4.83 -3.53
C VAL A 168 28.13 -4.88 -2.04
N ILE A 169 28.76 -4.02 -1.23
CA ILE A 169 28.47 -3.95 0.21
C ILE A 169 27.05 -3.42 0.44
N SER A 170 26.64 -2.39 -0.30
CA SER A 170 25.28 -1.85 -0.24
C SER A 170 24.22 -2.90 -0.61
N ASP A 171 24.48 -3.68 -1.67
CA ASP A 171 23.60 -4.78 -2.08
C ASP A 171 23.56 -5.90 -1.04
N TRP A 172 24.68 -6.22 -0.39
CA TRP A 172 24.70 -7.18 0.72
C TRP A 172 23.84 -6.69 1.90
N VAL A 173 23.98 -5.43 2.33
CA VAL A 173 23.15 -4.86 3.42
C VAL A 173 21.66 -4.91 3.07
N MET A 174 21.32 -4.63 1.82
CA MET A 174 19.93 -4.65 1.36
C MET A 174 19.37 -6.06 1.27
N ASN A 175 20.08 -6.97 0.62
CA ASN A 175 19.57 -8.31 0.32
C ASN A 175 19.51 -9.23 1.54
N TYR A 176 20.33 -8.98 2.56
CA TYR A 176 20.40 -9.82 3.76
C TYR A 176 19.77 -9.13 4.99
N PRO A 177 20.42 -8.19 5.73
CA PRO A 177 19.84 -7.55 6.90
C PRO A 177 18.50 -6.84 6.66
N GLN A 178 18.43 -5.98 5.62
CA GLN A 178 17.24 -5.18 5.38
C GLN A 178 16.05 -6.06 4.95
N MET A 179 16.30 -7.03 4.07
CA MET A 179 15.28 -7.99 3.67
C MET A 179 14.84 -8.89 4.83
N ALA A 180 15.72 -9.27 5.75
CA ALA A 180 15.34 -10.00 6.96
C ALA A 180 14.39 -9.16 7.83
N ALA A 181 14.71 -7.90 8.09
CA ALA A 181 13.84 -6.99 8.82
C ALA A 181 12.49 -6.77 8.12
N LYS A 182 12.50 -6.53 6.80
CA LYS A 182 11.29 -6.38 5.99
C LYS A 182 10.40 -7.62 6.06
N ARG A 183 10.99 -8.82 5.95
CA ARG A 183 10.25 -10.08 6.09
C ARG A 183 9.69 -10.25 7.50
N GLY A 184 10.45 -9.90 8.53
CA GLY A 184 9.96 -9.92 9.92
C GLY A 184 8.75 -9.01 10.15
N ILE A 185 8.81 -7.77 9.65
CA ILE A 185 7.67 -6.84 9.70
C ILE A 185 6.48 -7.41 8.94
N LEU A 186 6.69 -7.90 7.71
CA LEU A 186 5.62 -8.49 6.90
C LEU A 186 4.97 -9.68 7.62
N MET A 187 5.77 -10.61 8.15
CA MET A 187 5.27 -11.73 8.95
C MET A 187 4.47 -11.25 10.17
N GLY A 188 4.97 -10.23 10.88
CA GLY A 188 4.25 -9.62 12.00
C GLY A 188 2.91 -9.02 11.58
N THR A 189 2.87 -8.31 10.45
CA THR A 189 1.61 -7.75 9.91
C THR A 189 0.62 -8.83 9.50
N TYR A 190 1.09 -9.92 8.87
CA TYR A 190 0.23 -11.03 8.50
C TYR A 190 -0.32 -11.78 9.71
N LEU A 191 0.51 -12.05 10.72
CA LEU A 191 0.07 -12.64 11.98
C LEU A 191 -0.93 -11.73 12.70
N GLY A 192 -0.70 -10.42 12.72
CA GLY A 192 -1.64 -9.44 13.26
C GLY A 192 -2.98 -9.44 12.53
N ALA A 193 -2.97 -9.51 11.20
CA ALA A 193 -4.17 -9.62 10.39
C ALA A 193 -4.93 -10.93 10.67
N ILE A 194 -4.23 -12.08 10.74
CA ILE A 194 -4.82 -13.37 11.08
C ILE A 194 -5.45 -13.33 12.48
N ALA A 195 -4.76 -12.76 13.46
CA ALA A 195 -5.28 -12.63 14.82
C ALA A 195 -6.56 -11.78 14.86
N MET A 196 -6.60 -10.66 14.14
CA MET A 196 -7.81 -9.84 14.01
C MET A 196 -8.94 -10.61 13.31
N SER A 197 -8.67 -11.31 12.20
CA SER A 197 -9.65 -12.14 11.51
C SER A 197 -10.21 -13.24 12.41
N LEU A 198 -9.38 -13.90 13.21
CA LEU A 198 -9.83 -14.89 14.19
C LEU A 198 -10.72 -14.25 15.27
N ARG A 199 -10.36 -13.07 15.78
CA ARG A 199 -11.18 -12.35 16.76
C ARG A 199 -12.55 -11.96 16.20
N ILE A 200 -12.63 -11.63 14.92
CA ILE A 200 -13.88 -11.38 14.20
C ILE A 200 -14.69 -12.67 14.04
N ILE A 201 -14.08 -13.76 13.55
CA ILE A 201 -14.74 -15.06 13.34
C ILE A 201 -15.31 -15.61 14.67
N LEU A 202 -14.53 -15.51 15.75
CA LEU A 202 -14.93 -15.95 17.10
C LEU A 202 -15.92 -14.97 17.77
N GLY A 203 -16.25 -13.85 17.13
CA GLY A 203 -17.22 -12.88 17.65
C GLY A 203 -16.74 -12.08 18.86
N MET A 204 -15.43 -12.06 19.12
CA MET A 204 -14.81 -11.24 20.17
C MET A 204 -14.73 -9.77 19.74
N GLU A 205 -14.52 -9.49 18.45
CA GLU A 205 -14.65 -8.16 17.86
C GLU A 205 -15.97 -8.06 17.10
N ARG A 206 -16.83 -7.11 17.52
CA ARG A 206 -18.20 -6.95 16.99
C ARG A 206 -18.43 -5.59 16.33
N THR A 207 -17.37 -4.90 15.94
CA THR A 207 -17.41 -3.53 15.40
C THR A 207 -18.29 -3.41 14.14
N TYR A 208 -18.52 -4.50 13.43
CA TYR A 208 -19.38 -4.57 12.25
C TYR A 208 -20.87 -4.84 12.55
N LEU A 209 -21.24 -5.08 13.81
CA LEU A 209 -22.61 -5.39 14.27
C LEU A 209 -23.30 -4.22 15.00
N THR A 210 -22.74 -3.02 14.91
CA THR A 210 -23.37 -1.76 15.36
C THR A 210 -24.54 -1.41 14.49
#